data_AF-A0A699K3G8-F1
#
_entry.id   AF-A0A699K3G8-F1
#
_cell.length_a   1.000
_cell.length_b   1.000
_cell.length_c   1.000
_cell.angle_alpha   90.00
_cell.angle_beta   90.00
_cell.angle_gamma   90.00
#
_symmetry.space_group_name_H-M   'P 1'
#
loop_
_entity.id
_entity.type
_entity.pdbx_description
1 polymer ?
#
loop_
_entity_poly.entity_id
_entity_poly.type
_entity_poly.pdbx_seq_one_letter_code
_entity_poly.pdbx_strand_id
1 'polypeptide(L)'
;QSTSPQLDNEDLKQIDGNDLKEIDLRWQMDMLTMRARRFLQKTGRNLGDNRVTTMGFDMSKVECYNCHRKGHFARECRSPKDTRRTVAAEP
;
A
#
# COMPACT_ATOMS: atom_id res chain seq x y z
N GLN A 1 6.99 27.99 -36.72
CA GLN A 1 5.57 27.87 -36.32
C GLN A 1 5.32 26.40 -36.05
N SER A 2 4.97 26.04 -34.81
CA SER A 2 4.63 24.67 -34.45
C SER A 2 3.15 24.44 -34.77
N THR A 3 2.89 23.71 -35.85
CA THR A 3 1.54 23.24 -36.18
C THR A 3 1.19 22.13 -35.21
N SER A 4 0.54 22.46 -34.10
CA SER A 4 -0.08 21.44 -33.26
C SER A 4 -1.25 20.85 -34.04
N PRO A 5 -1.34 19.53 -34.23
CA PRO A 5 -2.52 18.90 -34.80
C PRO A 5 -3.71 19.25 -33.90
N GLN A 6 -4.73 19.90 -34.46
CA GLN A 6 -5.99 20.07 -33.74
C GLN A 6 -6.63 18.69 -33.64
N LEU A 7 -6.54 18.09 -32.45
CA LEU A 7 -7.32 16.90 -32.12
C LEU A 7 -8.79 17.34 -32.12
N ASP A 8 -9.54 16.90 -33.12
CA ASP A 8 -10.95 17.22 -33.22
C ASP A 8 -11.77 16.40 -32.21
N ASN A 9 -13.02 16.80 -32.01
CA ASN A 9 -13.92 16.13 -31.06
C ASN A 9 -14.40 14.75 -31.59
N GLU A 10 -14.11 14.40 -32.85
CA GLU A 10 -14.45 13.09 -33.42
C GLU A 10 -13.42 12.02 -33.02
N ASP A 11 -12.15 12.39 -32.83
CA ASP A 11 -11.12 11.50 -32.26
C ASP A 11 -11.36 11.17 -30.78
N LEU A 12 -11.98 12.10 -30.02
CA LEU A 12 -12.32 11.91 -28.60
C LEU A 12 -13.51 10.98 -28.37
N LYS A 13 -14.37 10.78 -29.38
CA LYS A 13 -15.56 9.92 -29.32
C LYS A 13 -15.26 8.44 -29.58
N GLN A 14 -14.03 8.10 -29.97
CA GLN A 14 -13.62 6.72 -30.29
C GLN A 14 -13.25 5.87 -29.08
N ILE A 15 -13.12 6.48 -27.89
CA ILE A 15 -12.83 5.72 -26.68
C ILE A 15 -14.13 5.15 -26.17
N ASP A 16 -14.35 3.86 -26.44
CA ASP A 16 -15.51 3.14 -25.93
C ASP A 16 -15.49 3.14 -24.39
N GLY A 17 -16.68 3.05 -23.78
CA GLY A 17 -16.79 2.97 -22.33
C GLY A 17 -16.04 1.78 -21.72
N ASN A 18 -15.78 0.73 -22.50
CA ASN A 18 -14.95 -0.40 -22.10
C ASN A 18 -13.45 -0.06 -22.10
N ASP A 19 -12.97 0.68 -23.09
CA ASP A 19 -11.56 1.09 -23.19
C ASP A 19 -11.15 2.00 -22.03
N LEU A 20 -12.05 2.89 -21.58
CA LEU A 20 -11.83 3.72 -20.39
C LEU A 20 -11.66 2.88 -19.12
N LYS A 21 -12.46 1.81 -18.95
CA LYS A 21 -12.36 0.90 -17.80
C LYS A 21 -11.07 0.10 -17.83
N GLU A 22 -10.64 -0.36 -19.00
CA GLU A 22 -9.38 -1.08 -19.15
C GLU A 22 -8.18 -0.18 -18.81
N ILE A 23 -8.19 1.08 -19.27
CA ILE A 23 -7.16 2.05 -18.95
C ILE A 23 -7.11 2.30 -17.43
N ASP A 24 -8.25 2.54 -16.78
CA ASP A 24 -8.31 2.74 -15.32
C ASP A 24 -7.81 1.51 -14.55
N LEU A 25 -8.27 0.31 -14.92
CA LEU A 25 -7.81 -0.94 -14.31
C LEU A 25 -6.30 -1.13 -14.46
N ARG A 26 -5.75 -0.83 -15.65
CA ARG A 26 -4.31 -0.89 -15.91
C ARG A 26 -3.55 0.10 -15.03
N TRP A 27 -4.00 1.35 -14.93
CA TRP A 27 -3.40 2.35 -14.03
C TRP A 27 -3.44 1.90 -12.56
N GLN A 28 -4.55 1.32 -12.12
CA GLN A 28 -4.66 0.79 -10.75
C GLN A 28 -3.67 -0.35 -10.51
N MET A 29 -3.52 -1.27 -11.46
CA MET A 29 -2.54 -2.36 -11.40
C MET A 29 -1.09 -1.87 -11.40
N ASP A 30 -0.76 -0.89 -12.22
CA ASP A 30 0.57 -0.29 -12.27
C ASP A 30 0.90 0.40 -10.94
N MET A 31 -0.04 1.18 -10.40
CA MET A 31 0.12 1.81 -9.08
C MET A 31 0.28 0.79 -7.96
N LEU A 32 -0.47 -0.31 -7.99
CA LEU A 32 -0.34 -1.41 -7.03
C LEU A 32 1.04 -2.07 -7.15
N THR A 33 1.50 -2.31 -8.37
CA THR A 33 2.83 -2.88 -8.66
C THR A 33 3.95 -1.98 -8.15
N MET A 34 3.85 -0.67 -8.37
CA MET A 34 4.82 0.31 -7.86
C MET A 34 4.87 0.33 -6.33
N ARG A 35 3.72 0.24 -5.65
CA ARG A 35 3.65 0.12 -4.19
C ARG A 35 4.28 -1.19 -3.69
N ALA A 36 3.98 -2.31 -4.33
CA ALA A 36 4.56 -3.61 -3.98
C ALA A 36 6.08 -3.62 -4.16
N ARG A 37 6.60 -3.08 -5.27
CA ARG A 37 8.05 -2.93 -5.50
C ARG A 37 8.72 -2.07 -4.42
N ARG A 38 8.12 -0.92 -4.08
CA ARG A 38 8.65 -0.05 -3.02
C ARG A 38 8.68 -0.75 -1.66
N PHE A 39 7.66 -1.54 -1.33
CA PHE A 39 7.62 -2.32 -0.11
C PHE A 39 8.72 -3.39 -0.08
N LEU A 40 8.89 -4.13 -1.18
CA LEU A 40 9.93 -5.14 -1.32
C LEU A 40 11.33 -4.52 -1.17
N GLN A 41 11.61 -3.40 -1.84
CA GLN A 41 12.90 -2.71 -1.72
C GLN A 41 13.19 -2.24 -0.29
N LYS A 42 12.16 -1.76 0.44
CA LYS A 42 12.33 -1.26 1.81
C LYS A 42 12.48 -2.36 2.85
N THR A 43 11.81 -3.50 2.67
CA THR A 43 11.71 -4.55 3.70
C THR A 43 12.44 -5.83 3.34
N GLY A 44 12.79 -6.04 2.07
CA GLY A 44 13.29 -7.30 1.53
C GLY A 44 12.27 -8.43 1.50
N ARG A 45 10.99 -8.16 1.80
CA ARG A 45 9.94 -9.19 1.92
C ARG A 45 9.07 -9.26 0.67
N ASN A 46 8.98 -10.46 0.09
CA ASN A 46 8.14 -10.74 -1.08
C ASN A 46 6.67 -10.93 -0.68
N LEU A 47 5.75 -10.41 -1.50
CA LEU A 47 4.30 -10.54 -1.31
C LEU A 47 3.69 -11.73 -2.07
N GLY A 48 4.50 -12.48 -2.84
CA GLY A 48 4.04 -13.44 -3.84
C GLY A 48 3.85 -14.88 -3.35
N ASP A 49 4.05 -15.17 -2.06
CA ASP A 49 3.90 -16.52 -1.55
C ASP A 49 2.40 -16.79 -1.36
N ASN A 50 1.82 -17.64 -2.22
CA ASN A 50 0.42 -18.14 -2.17
C ASN A 50 0.07 -18.92 -0.89
N ARG A 51 0.94 -18.90 0.12
CA ARG A 51 0.69 -19.44 1.43
C ARG A 51 -0.31 -18.50 2.10
N VAL A 52 -1.50 -19.01 2.42
CA VAL A 52 -2.53 -18.32 3.22
C VAL A 52 -1.92 -17.92 4.57
N THR A 53 -1.22 -16.80 4.57
CA THR A 53 -0.46 -16.26 5.69
C THR A 53 -0.49 -14.77 5.55
N THR A 54 -1.44 -14.14 6.25
CA THR A 54 -1.33 -12.83 6.88
C THR A 54 0.06 -12.17 6.74
N MET A 55 0.30 -11.53 5.60
CA MET A 55 1.45 -10.66 5.28
C MET A 55 2.78 -10.99 5.98
N GLY A 56 3.29 -12.23 5.95
CA GLY A 56 4.68 -12.56 6.35
C GLY A 56 5.17 -12.05 7.72
N PHE A 57 4.26 -11.67 8.63
CA PHE A 57 4.60 -11.26 9.98
C PHE A 57 4.42 -12.46 10.90
N ASP A 58 5.53 -12.91 11.47
CA ASP A 58 5.47 -13.83 12.60
C ASP A 58 4.83 -13.10 13.78
N MET A 59 3.51 -13.27 13.95
CA MET A 59 2.74 -12.60 15.00
C MET A 59 3.32 -12.87 16.39
N SER A 60 3.94 -14.03 16.60
CA SER A 60 4.60 -14.35 17.87
C SER A 60 5.81 -13.44 18.18
N LYS A 61 6.38 -12.79 17.16
CA LYS A 61 7.48 -11.83 17.25
C LYS A 61 7.03 -10.37 17.16
N VAL A 62 5.80 -10.10 16.71
CA VAL A 62 5.26 -8.73 16.65
C VAL A 62 4.98 -8.26 18.06
N GLU A 63 5.69 -7.24 18.54
CA GLU A 63 5.45 -6.57 19.82
C GLU A 63 4.58 -5.32 19.63
N CYS A 64 3.54 -5.19 20.44
CA CYS A 64 2.67 -4.02 20.44
C CYS A 64 3.36 -2.81 21.09
N TYR A 65 3.57 -1.73 20.34
CA TYR A 65 4.14 -0.48 20.87
C TYR A 65 3.33 0.18 22.01
N ASN A 66 2.06 -0.17 22.17
CA ASN A 66 1.21 0.41 23.21
C ASN A 66 1.31 -0.34 24.56
N CYS A 67 1.22 -1.68 24.53
CA CYS A 67 1.16 -2.49 25.76
C CYS A 67 2.34 -3.46 25.93
N HIS A 68 3.29 -3.47 24.97
CA HIS A 68 4.49 -4.31 24.96
C HIS A 68 4.24 -5.82 25.03
N ARG A 69 3.01 -6.27 24.74
CA ARG A 69 2.69 -7.68 24.58
C ARG A 69 2.85 -8.08 23.12
N LYS A 70 3.35 -9.30 22.90
CA LYS A 70 3.48 -9.86 21.55
C LYS A 70 2.13 -10.33 21.01
N GLY A 71 2.06 -10.60 19.71
CA GLY A 71 0.87 -11.19 19.07
C GLY A 71 -0.05 -10.20 18.37
N HIS A 72 0.19 -8.89 18.44
CA HIS A 72 -0.67 -7.90 17.78
C HIS A 72 0.03 -6.57 17.52
N PHE A 73 -0.48 -5.82 16.54
CA PHE A 73 -0.02 -4.45 16.28
C PHE A 73 -0.66 -3.44 17.23
N ALA A 74 -0.01 -2.29 17.44
CA ALA A 74 -0.54 -1.24 18.31
C ALA A 74 -1.96 -0.76 17.94
N ARG A 75 -2.31 -0.75 16.65
CA ARG A 75 -3.64 -0.40 16.15
C ARG A 75 -4.76 -1.37 16.56
N GLU A 76 -4.41 -2.60 16.92
CA GLU A 76 -5.34 -3.65 17.37
C GLU A 76 -5.40 -3.76 18.90
N CYS A 77 -4.58 -2.97 19.60
CA CYS A 77 -4.46 -3.04 21.05
C CYS A 77 -5.71 -2.48 21.73
N ARG A 78 -6.36 -3.31 22.56
CA ARG A 78 -7.51 -2.91 23.38
C ARG A 78 -7.13 -2.38 24.76
N SER A 79 -5.85 -2.45 25.13
CA SER A 79 -5.38 -1.94 26.41
C SER A 79 -5.36 -0.40 26.42
N PRO A 80 -5.64 0.24 27.57
CA PRO A 80 -5.40 1.66 27.75
C PRO A 80 -3.97 2.04 27.37
N LYS A 81 -3.75 3.29 26.95
CA LYS A 81 -2.43 3.75 26.50
C LYS A 81 -1.43 3.68 27.66
N ASP A 82 -0.32 2.96 27.49
CA ASP A 82 0.70 2.90 28.55
C ASP A 82 1.47 4.24 28.59
N THR A 83 1.09 5.12 29.51
CA THR A 83 1.69 6.44 29.70
C THR A 83 3.04 6.39 30.42
N ARG A 84 3.46 5.23 30.94
CA ARG A 84 4.62 5.13 31.85
C ARG A 84 5.97 5.30 31.17
N ARG A 85 6.06 5.24 29.85
CA ARG A 85 7.34 5.37 29.12
C ARG A 85 7.40 6.43 28.03
N THR A 86 6.34 7.21 27.82
CA THR A 86 6.38 8.34 26.86
C THR A 86 7.40 9.42 27.27
N VAL A 87 7.89 9.37 28.52
CA VAL A 87 8.89 10.32 29.07
C VAL A 87 10.34 9.89 28.79
N ALA A 88 10.61 8.67 28.32
CA ALA A 88 11.98 8.13 28.23
C ALA A 88 12.57 8.07 26.81
N ALA A 89 11.94 8.71 25.83
CA ALA A 89 12.49 8.86 24.48
C ALA A 89 12.52 10.35 24.12
N GLU A 90 13.41 11.09 24.79
CA GLU A 90 13.96 12.33 24.26
C GLU A 90 15.27 12.03 23.50
N PRO A 91 15.66 12.88 22.53
CA PRO A 91 16.56 12.54 21.43
C PRO A 91 17.98 12.12 21.80
#